data_AF-A0A219ACF3-F1
#
_entry.id   AF-A0A219ACF3-F1
#
_cell.length_a   1.000
_cell.length_b   1.000
_cell.length_c   1.000
_cell.angle_alpha   90.00
_cell.angle_beta   90.00
_cell.angle_gamma   90.00
#
_symmetry.space_group_name_H-M   'P 1'
#
loop_
_entity.id
_entity.type
_entity.pdbx_description
1 polymer ?
#
loop_
_entity_poly.entity_id
_entity_poly.type
_entity_poly.pdbx_seq_one_letter_code
_entity_poly.pdbx_strand_id
1 'polypeptide(L)'
;MIQKEYNFKYSKSLLGFESLTVLITFGLAAYLFFEKESKIFAIILLLVGISNVIYYLSRITNEKIQMKINATGITLKNKFIAWNKIDEIQIEKIYSGNVSGDFITIRTKSDKQYDLEISEIDVTNKKLKKIISNYGNFIK
;
A
#
# COMPACT_ATOMS: atom_id res chain seq x y z
N MET A 1 29.39 -2.30 -11.28
CA MET A 1 28.39 -3.05 -10.50
C MET A 1 27.04 -2.86 -11.21
N ILE A 2 26.47 -3.91 -11.80
CA ILE A 2 25.19 -3.79 -12.54
C ILE A 2 24.08 -3.61 -11.50
N GLN A 3 23.51 -2.42 -11.43
CA GLN A 3 22.46 -2.12 -10.46
C GLN A 3 21.13 -2.76 -10.89
N LYS A 4 20.53 -3.54 -9.98
CA LYS A 4 19.28 -4.28 -10.23
C LYS A 4 18.07 -3.36 -10.13
N GLU A 5 17.20 -3.40 -11.13
CA GLU A 5 15.87 -2.79 -11.03
C GLU A 5 14.98 -3.58 -10.06
N TYR A 6 14.31 -2.86 -9.17
CA TYR A 6 13.33 -3.39 -8.24
C TYR A 6 11.95 -2.80 -8.54
N ASN A 7 10.99 -3.66 -8.85
CA ASN A 7 9.61 -3.29 -9.12
C ASN A 7 8.71 -3.89 -8.03
N PHE A 8 7.99 -3.03 -7.32
CA PHE A 8 7.08 -3.44 -6.26
C PHE A 8 5.63 -3.20 -6.66
N LYS A 9 4.82 -4.25 -6.49
CA LYS A 9 3.37 -4.24 -6.71
C LYS A 9 2.65 -4.20 -5.36
N TYR A 10 1.32 -4.17 -5.40
CA TYR A 10 0.52 -4.36 -4.19
C TYR A 10 0.77 -5.72 -3.54
N SER A 11 0.75 -5.73 -2.20
CA SER A 11 0.85 -6.93 -1.39
C SER A 11 -0.40 -7.78 -1.52
N LYS A 12 -0.23 -9.01 -2.03
CA LYS A 12 -1.35 -9.97 -2.15
C LYS A 12 -1.81 -10.53 -0.80
N SER A 13 -0.96 -10.51 0.23
CA SER A 13 -1.29 -11.05 1.55
C SER A 13 -2.24 -10.14 2.33
N LEU A 14 -2.07 -8.82 2.21
CA LEU A 14 -3.01 -7.84 2.78
C LEU A 14 -4.41 -8.03 2.18
N LEU A 15 -4.48 -8.19 0.86
CA LEU A 15 -5.72 -8.40 0.11
C LEU A 15 -6.41 -9.73 0.48
N GLY A 16 -5.65 -10.76 0.84
CA GLY A 16 -6.19 -12.03 1.32
C GLY A 16 -6.87 -11.90 2.69
N PHE A 17 -6.29 -11.14 3.62
CA PHE A 17 -6.89 -10.90 4.93
C PHE A 17 -8.20 -10.09 4.82
N GLU A 18 -8.22 -9.08 3.96
CA GLU A 18 -9.39 -8.23 3.72
C GLU A 18 -10.58 -8.99 3.09
N SER A 19 -10.31 -10.07 2.35
CA SER A 19 -11.35 -10.95 1.80
C SER A 19 -12.14 -11.72 2.88
N LEU A 20 -11.53 -11.97 4.05
CA LEU A 20 -12.20 -12.64 5.17
C LEU A 20 -13.29 -11.75 5.79
N THR A 21 -13.01 -10.46 5.92
CA THR A 21 -13.99 -9.44 6.38
C THR A 21 -15.19 -9.33 5.46
N VAL A 22 -14.99 -9.50 4.15
CA VAL A 22 -16.08 -9.54 3.17
C VAL A 22 -16.98 -10.77 3.39
N LEU A 23 -16.40 -11.95 3.61
CA LEU A 23 -17.16 -13.17 3.90
C LEU A 23 -17.99 -13.04 5.18
N ILE A 24 -17.42 -12.46 6.23
CA ILE A 24 -18.13 -12.20 7.48
C ILE A 24 -19.30 -11.24 7.26
N THR A 25 -19.09 -10.18 6.47
CA THR A 25 -20.13 -9.19 6.15
C THR A 25 -21.31 -9.83 5.42
N PHE A 26 -21.05 -10.68 4.43
CA PHE A 26 -22.10 -11.43 3.74
C PHE A 26 -22.79 -12.46 4.64
N GLY A 27 -22.05 -13.14 5.51
CA GLY A 27 -22.62 -14.04 6.51
C GLY A 27 -23.60 -13.35 7.46
N LEU A 28 -23.22 -12.18 7.97
CA LEU A 28 -24.08 -11.35 8.83
C LEU A 28 -25.31 -10.82 8.09
N ALA A 29 -25.15 -10.37 6.85
CA ALA A 29 -26.26 -9.91 6.01
C ALA A 29 -27.27 -11.05 5.76
N ALA A 30 -26.78 -12.25 5.44
CA ALA A 30 -27.62 -13.43 5.26
C ALA A 30 -28.36 -13.81 6.55
N TYR A 31 -27.65 -13.85 7.68
CA TYR A 31 -28.24 -14.14 8.99
C TYR A 31 -29.40 -13.20 9.33
N LEU A 32 -29.18 -11.88 9.23
CA LEU A 32 -30.20 -10.87 9.50
C LEU A 32 -31.39 -10.91 8.54
N PHE A 33 -31.17 -11.36 7.30
CA PHE A 33 -32.24 -11.52 6.32
C PHE A 33 -33.14 -12.73 6.64
N PHE A 34 -32.55 -13.87 7.03
CA PHE A 34 -33.27 -15.11 7.30
C PHE A 34 -33.96 -15.13 8.67
N GLU A 35 -33.36 -14.52 9.70
CA GLU A 35 -33.96 -14.38 11.04
C GLU A 35 -35.08 -13.32 11.08
N LYS A 36 -35.32 -12.60 9.97
CA LYS A 36 -36.34 -11.54 9.80
C LYS A 36 -36.27 -10.38 10.79
N GLU A 37 -35.26 -10.32 11.66
CA GLU A 37 -35.12 -9.26 12.66
C GLU A 37 -34.97 -7.87 12.02
N SER A 38 -34.34 -7.78 10.84
CA SER A 38 -34.08 -6.49 10.22
C SER A 38 -33.64 -6.58 8.75
N LYS A 39 -34.61 -6.78 7.85
CA LYS A 39 -34.38 -6.83 6.38
C LYS A 39 -33.68 -5.57 5.83
N ILE A 40 -33.97 -4.39 6.40
CA ILE A 40 -33.35 -3.13 5.98
C ILE A 40 -31.85 -3.15 6.29
N PHE A 41 -31.46 -3.56 7.50
CA PHE A 41 -30.04 -3.67 7.87
C PHE A 41 -29.31 -4.75 7.06
N ALA A 42 -29.97 -5.87 6.75
CA ALA A 42 -29.43 -6.88 5.85
C ALA A 42 -29.11 -6.32 4.45
N ILE A 43 -30.02 -5.51 3.89
CA ILE A 43 -29.80 -4.85 2.58
C ILE A 43 -28.64 -3.85 2.66
N ILE A 44 -28.55 -3.04 3.73
CA ILE A 44 -27.45 -2.10 3.92
C ILE A 44 -26.11 -2.85 3.99
N LEU A 45 -26.03 -3.92 4.79
CA LEU A 45 -24.83 -4.75 4.90
C LEU A 45 -24.46 -5.43 3.58
N LEU A 46 -25.45 -5.86 2.80
CA LEU A 46 -25.22 -6.42 1.46
C LEU A 46 -24.57 -5.38 0.53
N LEU A 47 -25.07 -4.13 0.53
CA LEU A 47 -24.50 -3.05 -0.28
C LEU A 47 -23.07 -2.69 0.14
N VAL A 48 -22.80 -2.67 1.46
CA VAL A 48 -21.44 -2.48 2.00
C VAL A 48 -20.53 -3.62 1.58
N GLY A 49 -20.98 -4.86 1.67
CA GLY A 49 -20.25 -6.05 1.23
C GLY A 49 -19.89 -6.00 -0.26
N ILE A 50 -20.85 -5.66 -1.13
CA ILE A 50 -20.62 -5.52 -2.57
C ILE A 50 -19.61 -4.39 -2.86
N SER A 51 -19.74 -3.24 -2.20
CA SER A 51 -18.82 -2.11 -2.38
C SER A 51 -17.39 -2.49 -2.00
N ASN A 52 -17.22 -3.21 -0.89
CA ASN A 52 -15.93 -3.74 -0.46
C ASN A 52 -15.37 -4.75 -1.48
N VAL A 53 -16.19 -5.67 -2.00
CA VAL A 53 -15.76 -6.61 -3.05
C VAL A 53 -15.22 -5.86 -4.27
N ILE A 54 -15.95 -4.87 -4.77
CA ILE A 54 -15.54 -4.07 -5.94
C ILE A 54 -14.20 -3.38 -5.66
N TYR A 55 -14.07 -2.76 -4.48
CA TYR A 55 -12.84 -2.11 -4.06
C TYR A 55 -11.66 -3.09 -4.04
N TYR A 56 -11.81 -4.27 -3.42
CA TYR A 56 -10.74 -5.26 -3.32
C TYR A 56 -10.41 -5.91 -4.66
N LEU A 57 -11.41 -6.26 -5.47
CA LEU A 57 -11.18 -6.79 -6.84
C LEU A 57 -10.43 -5.78 -7.70
N SER A 58 -10.78 -4.49 -7.62
CA SER A 58 -10.07 -3.44 -8.36
C SER A 58 -8.59 -3.33 -7.96
N ARG A 59 -8.26 -3.59 -6.69
CA ARG A 59 -6.88 -3.60 -6.19
C ARG A 59 -6.12 -4.87 -6.52
N ILE A 60 -6.76 -6.05 -6.42
CA ILE A 60 -6.14 -7.35 -6.73
C ILE A 60 -5.80 -7.46 -8.22
N THR A 61 -6.71 -6.98 -9.08
CA THR A 61 -6.50 -6.97 -10.53
C THR A 61 -5.52 -5.89 -10.98
N ASN A 62 -5.17 -4.95 -10.10
CA ASN A 62 -4.23 -3.88 -10.41
C ASN A 62 -2.79 -4.40 -10.32
N GLU A 63 -2.29 -4.95 -11.44
CA GLU A 63 -0.91 -5.40 -11.56
C GLU A 63 0.12 -4.26 -11.73
N LYS A 64 -0.32 -2.99 -11.68
CA LYS A 64 0.57 -1.85 -11.89
C LYS A 64 1.64 -1.80 -10.82
N ILE A 65 2.85 -1.50 -11.25
CA ILE A 65 3.99 -1.22 -10.39
C ILE A 65 3.66 0.04 -9.59
N GLN A 66 3.61 -0.08 -8.27
CA GLN A 66 3.32 1.02 -7.35
C GLN A 66 4.59 1.78 -6.99
N MET A 67 5.72 1.08 -6.96
CA MET A 67 7.03 1.66 -6.71
C MET A 67 8.09 0.97 -7.59
N LYS A 68 8.94 1.77 -8.21
CA LYS A 68 10.11 1.31 -8.96
C LYS A 68 11.36 1.98 -8.44
N ILE A 69 12.40 1.19 -8.17
CA ILE A 69 13.71 1.68 -7.74
C ILE A 69 14.74 1.15 -8.74
N ASN A 70 15.51 2.06 -9.33
CA ASN A 70 16.54 1.71 -10.31
C ASN A 70 17.76 2.64 -10.17
N ALA A 71 18.70 2.55 -11.11
CA ALA A 71 19.90 3.39 -11.11
C ALA A 71 19.64 4.89 -11.30
N THR A 72 18.48 5.29 -11.81
CA THR A 72 18.18 6.71 -12.08
C THR A 72 17.44 7.39 -10.93
N GLY A 73 16.64 6.65 -10.17
CA GLY A 73 15.90 7.21 -9.04
C GLY A 73 14.85 6.27 -8.48
N ILE A 74 13.85 6.89 -7.85
CA ILE A 74 12.66 6.23 -7.31
C ILE A 74 11.44 6.77 -8.05
N THR A 75 10.60 5.88 -8.58
CA THR A 75 9.26 6.21 -9.09
C THR A 75 8.20 5.68 -8.13
N LEU A 76 7.24 6.54 -7.78
CA LEU A 76 6.15 6.26 -6.84
C LEU A 76 4.83 6.66 -7.50
N LYS A 77 3.92 5.69 -7.73
CA LYS A 77 2.62 5.84 -8.42
C LYS A 77 2.70 6.64 -9.74
N ASN A 78 2.74 7.97 -9.66
CA ASN A 78 2.78 8.89 -10.81
C ASN A 78 3.96 9.89 -10.77
N LYS A 79 4.94 9.69 -9.88
CA LYS A 79 6.02 10.66 -9.65
C LYS A 79 7.38 10.00 -9.68
N PHE A 80 8.29 10.55 -10.47
CA PHE A 80 9.70 10.15 -10.50
C PHE A 80 10.56 11.19 -9.78
N ILE A 81 11.46 10.71 -8.93
CA ILE A 81 12.46 11.52 -8.22
C ILE A 81 13.83 10.90 -8.48
N ALA A 82 14.68 11.64 -9.21
CA ALA A 82 16.04 11.22 -9.51
C ALA A 82 16.92 11.26 -8.25
N TRP A 83 17.86 10.33 -8.11
CA TRP A 83 18.72 10.23 -6.92
C TRP A 83 19.47 11.54 -6.61
N ASN A 84 19.97 12.22 -7.65
CA ASN A 84 20.71 13.47 -7.50
C ASN A 84 19.88 14.65 -6.94
N LYS A 85 18.54 14.54 -6.95
CA LYS A 85 17.62 15.52 -6.37
C LYS A 85 17.23 15.20 -4.94
N ILE A 86 17.54 13.99 -4.47
CA ILE A 86 17.20 13.52 -3.13
C ILE A 86 18.31 13.96 -2.19
N ASP A 87 17.90 14.53 -1.07
CA ASP A 87 18.77 14.90 0.04
C ASP A 87 18.69 13.84 1.15
N GLU A 88 17.48 13.45 1.52
CA GLU A 88 17.23 12.48 2.58
C GLU A 88 16.08 11.54 2.21
N ILE A 89 16.19 10.27 2.64
CA ILE A 89 15.11 9.29 2.59
C ILE A 89 14.95 8.67 3.97
N GLN A 90 13.75 8.81 4.54
CA GLN A 90 13.35 8.17 5.78
C GLN A 90 12.28 7.13 5.47
N ILE A 91 12.43 5.94 6.07
CA ILE A 91 11.41 4.88 6.01
C ILE A 91 11.04 4.53 7.44
N GLU A 92 9.78 4.70 7.78
CA GLU A 92 9.29 4.54 9.13
C GLU A 92 7.94 3.86 9.19
N LYS A 93 7.70 3.19 10.32
CA LYS A 93 6.39 2.68 10.66
C LYS A 93 5.77 3.66 11.65
N ILE A 94 4.67 4.29 11.25
CA ILE A 94 3.93 5.24 12.07
C ILE A 94 2.78 4.49 12.73
N TYR A 95 2.59 4.72 14.03
CA TYR A 95 1.50 4.14 14.81
C TYR A 95 0.49 5.23 15.16
N SER A 96 -0.80 4.94 14.95
CA SER A 96 -1.92 5.77 15.38
C SER A 96 -2.90 4.88 16.15
N GLY A 97 -2.78 4.90 17.49
CA GLY A 97 -3.48 3.94 18.35
C GLY A 97 -3.08 2.50 18.03
N ASN A 98 -4.07 1.66 17.69
CA ASN A 98 -3.87 0.25 17.31
C ASN A 98 -3.58 0.05 15.82
N VAL A 99 -3.57 1.12 15.03
CA VAL A 99 -3.32 1.06 13.59
C VAL A 99 -1.86 1.43 13.32
N SER A 100 -1.19 0.69 12.44
CA SER A 100 0.16 1.03 11.98
C SER A 100 0.19 1.16 10.46
N GLY A 101 0.88 2.17 9.94
CA GLY A 101 1.17 2.33 8.52
C GLY A 101 2.67 2.45 8.28
N ASP A 102 3.13 1.92 7.16
CA ASP A 102 4.51 2.06 6.72
C ASP A 102 4.61 3.23 5.73
N PHE A 103 5.57 4.13 5.93
CA PHE A 103 5.75 5.36 5.17
C PHE A 103 7.17 5.50 4.64
N ILE A 104 7.29 6.08 3.44
CA ILE A 104 8.53 6.61 2.90
C ILE A 104 8.42 8.12 2.77
N THR A 105 9.35 8.82 3.42
CA THR A 105 9.52 10.26 3.34
C THR A 105 10.76 10.56 2.52
N ILE A 106 10.60 11.35 1.45
CA ILE A 106 11.70 11.77 0.58
C ILE A 106 11.82 13.29 0.67
N ARG A 107 12.93 13.77 1.24
CA ARG A 107 13.29 15.19 1.19
C ARG A 107 14.20 15.43 0.00
N THR A 108 13.89 16.46 -0.77
CA THR A 108 14.69 16.87 -1.93
C THR A 108 15.63 18.01 -1.57
N LYS A 109 16.69 18.19 -2.35
CA LYS A 109 17.65 19.31 -2.21
C LYS A 109 17.01 20.69 -2.37
N SER A 110 15.81 20.77 -2.95
CA SER A 110 15.01 22.01 -3.03
C SER A 110 14.06 22.18 -1.86
N ASP A 111 14.32 21.48 -0.74
CA ASP A 111 13.53 21.48 0.49
C ASP A 111 12.05 21.06 0.32
N LYS A 112 11.73 20.31 -0.75
CA LYS A 112 10.40 19.70 -0.90
C LYS A 112 10.39 18.34 -0.24
N GLN A 113 9.40 18.10 0.61
CA GLN A 113 9.14 16.82 1.26
C GLN A 113 8.01 16.07 0.56
N TYR A 114 8.17 14.76 0.40
CA TYR A 114 7.15 13.87 -0.13
C TYR A 114 6.96 12.69 0.81
N ASP A 115 5.81 12.66 1.47
CA ASP A 115 5.39 11.57 2.33
C ASP A 115 4.45 10.65 1.57
N LEU A 116 4.78 9.37 1.54
CA LEU A 116 4.06 8.38 0.78
C LEU A 116 3.85 7.14 1.63
N GLU A 117 2.58 6.76 1.79
CA GLU A 117 2.24 5.50 2.42
C GLU A 117 2.60 4.32 1.50
N ILE A 118 3.29 3.34 2.08
CA ILE A 118 3.79 2.13 1.43
C ILE A 118 3.31 0.85 2.13
N SER A 119 2.41 0.96 3.11
CA SER A 119 1.78 -0.15 3.85
C SER A 119 1.25 -1.28 2.95
N GLU A 120 0.82 -0.92 1.75
CA GLU A 120 0.16 -1.82 0.81
C GLU A 120 1.13 -2.43 -0.22
N ILE A 121 2.41 -2.07 -0.19
CA ILE A 121 3.41 -2.53 -1.16
C ILE A 121 4.01 -3.86 -0.70
N ASP A 122 4.31 -4.77 -1.63
CA ASP A 122 4.94 -6.07 -1.35
C ASP A 122 6.44 -5.94 -1.02
N VAL A 123 6.76 -5.17 0.03
CA VAL A 123 8.11 -5.00 0.56
C VAL A 123 8.05 -4.58 2.02
N THR A 124 8.89 -5.21 2.86
CA THR A 124 9.01 -4.79 4.27
C THR A 124 9.92 -3.58 4.40
N ASN A 125 9.70 -2.73 5.40
CA ASN A 125 10.58 -1.58 5.70
C ASN A 125 12.07 -1.96 5.78
N LYS A 126 12.38 -3.09 6.42
CA LYS A 126 13.76 -3.59 6.53
C LYS A 126 14.37 -3.91 5.16
N LYS A 127 13.62 -4.56 4.28
CA LYS A 127 14.07 -4.90 2.92
C LYS A 127 14.19 -3.65 2.06
N LEU A 128 13.25 -2.71 2.18
CA LEU A 128 13.27 -1.45 1.44
C LEU A 128 14.46 -0.58 1.84
N LYS A 129 14.74 -0.42 3.15
CA LYS A 129 15.93 0.26 3.66
C LYS A 129 17.22 -0.32 3.07
N LYS A 130 17.34 -1.66 3.06
CA LYS A 130 18.51 -2.35 2.48
C LYS A 130 18.65 -2.14 0.97
N ILE A 131 17.54 -2.04 0.24
CA ILE A 131 17.57 -1.76 -1.20
C ILE A 131 18.02 -0.33 -1.44
N ILE A 132 17.45 0.65 -0.74
CA ILE A 132 17.80 2.07 -0.88
C ILE A 132 19.26 2.33 -0.47
N SER A 133 19.75 1.68 0.59
CA SER A 133 21.16 1.85 1.01
C SER A 133 22.16 1.44 -0.07
N ASN A 134 21.81 0.49 -0.96
CA ASN A 134 22.67 0.11 -2.09
C ASN A 134 22.80 1.24 -3.14
N TYR A 135 21.87 2.20 -3.13
CA TYR A 135 21.86 3.39 -3.97
C TYR A 135 22.36 4.64 -3.22
N GLY A 136 22.68 4.53 -1.92
CA GLY A 136 23.07 5.65 -1.06
C GLY A 136 24.29 6.44 -1.53
N ASN A 137 25.16 5.85 -2.37
CA ASN A 137 26.29 6.57 -2.98
C ASN A 137 25.89 7.71 -3.93
N PHE A 138 24.62 7.77 -4.36
CA PHE A 138 24.07 8.86 -5.18
C PHE A 138 23.46 10.00 -4.36
N ILE A 139 23.28 9.80 -3.06
CA ILE A 139 22.85 10.82 -2.10
C ILE A 139 24.14 11.44 -1.54
N LYS A 140 24.68 12.39 -2.30
CA LYS A 140 25.81 13.24 -1.91
C LYS A 140 25.49 14.70 -2.25
#